data_AF-A0A7K5BWP2-F1
#
_entry.id   AF-A0A7K5BWP2-F1
#
_cell.length_a   1.000
_cell.length_b   1.000
_cell.length_c   1.000
_cell.angle_alpha   90.00
_cell.angle_beta   90.00
_cell.angle_gamma   90.00
#
_symmetry.space_group_name_H-M   'P 1'
#
loop_
_entity.id
_entity.type
_entity.pdbx_description
1 polymer ?
#
loop_
_entity_poly.entity_id
_entity_poly.type
_entity_poly.pdbx_seq_one_letter_code
_entity_poly.pdbx_strand_id
1 'polypeptide(L)'
;EARSQQAPSFSVVVAIDFGTTSSGYAFSFTSDPEAIHMMRRGPARGPGAGKGHFWPQNGPRMGWKWEGGDPGVANQKTPTSLLLTPEGTFHSFGYTARDYYHDLDPEEAREWFYFEKFKMKIHSTSDLTMKTELEAVNGKKMPALEVFAHALRFFKQHAVQELKDQCPSLPERDAIRWVLTVPAIWKQPAKQFMREAAY
;
A
#
# COMPACT_ATOMS: atom_id res chain seq x y z
N GLU A 1 25.26 -27.83 -20.00
CA GLU A 1 24.38 -27.12 -20.95
C GLU A 1 24.07 -25.74 -20.37
N ALA A 2 24.45 -24.67 -21.08
CA ALA A 2 24.10 -23.31 -20.67
C ALA A 2 22.64 -23.06 -21.05
N ARG A 3 21.76 -22.93 -20.05
CA ARG A 3 20.40 -22.44 -20.27
C ARG A 3 20.52 -21.05 -20.90
N SER A 4 20.12 -20.91 -22.15
CA SER A 4 19.84 -19.62 -22.77
C SER A 4 18.75 -18.94 -21.94
N GLN A 5 19.15 -17.97 -21.09
CA GLN A 5 18.22 -17.14 -20.36
C GLN A 5 17.49 -16.28 -21.38
N GLN A 6 16.21 -16.56 -21.63
CA GLN A 6 15.33 -15.63 -22.32
C GLN A 6 15.39 -14.29 -21.57
N ALA A 7 15.62 -13.19 -22.31
CA ALA A 7 15.57 -11.86 -21.72
C ALA A 7 14.24 -11.69 -20.97
N PRO A 8 14.24 -11.18 -19.73
CA PRO A 8 13.03 -11.06 -18.95
C PRO A 8 12.02 -10.20 -19.71
N SER A 9 10.76 -10.64 -19.74
CA SER A 9 9.67 -9.90 -20.41
C SER A 9 9.25 -8.62 -19.67
N PHE A 10 10.04 -8.19 -18.67
CA PHE A 10 9.78 -7.08 -17.77
C PHE A 10 11.10 -6.35 -17.50
N SER A 11 11.02 -5.06 -17.20
CA SER A 11 12.19 -4.18 -16.96
C SER A 11 12.36 -3.81 -15.50
N VAL A 12 11.34 -4.05 -14.67
CA VAL A 12 11.32 -3.68 -13.25
C VAL A 12 10.70 -4.81 -12.44
N VAL A 13 11.27 -5.11 -11.27
CA VAL A 13 10.63 -5.93 -10.24
C VAL A 13 10.22 -5.04 -9.09
N VAL A 14 8.96 -5.12 -8.65
CA VAL A 14 8.46 -4.44 -7.45
C VAL A 14 8.01 -5.49 -6.45
N ALA A 15 8.62 -5.51 -5.28
CA ALA A 15 8.25 -6.38 -4.16
C ALA A 15 7.51 -5.57 -3.09
N ILE A 16 6.26 -5.92 -2.82
CA ILE A 16 5.45 -5.35 -1.74
C ILE A 16 5.58 -6.27 -0.53
N ASP A 17 6.17 -5.75 0.55
CA ASP A 17 6.09 -6.36 1.86
C ASP A 17 4.85 -5.86 2.59
N PHE A 18 3.77 -6.64 2.54
CA PHE A 18 2.53 -6.29 3.20
C PHE A 18 2.54 -6.83 4.63
N GLY A 19 3.26 -6.25 5.59
CA GLY A 19 3.40 -6.83 6.93
C GLY A 19 2.22 -6.57 7.87
N THR A 20 2.26 -7.20 9.06
CA THR A 20 1.23 -7.02 10.09
C THR A 20 1.27 -5.63 10.70
N THR A 21 2.43 -5.24 11.23
CA THR A 21 2.61 -3.96 11.92
C THR A 21 2.92 -2.86 10.92
N SER A 22 3.72 -3.18 9.92
CA SER A 22 4.18 -2.24 8.92
C SER A 22 4.23 -2.87 7.55
N SER A 23 4.06 -2.06 6.54
CA SER A 23 4.07 -2.46 5.13
C SER A 23 4.94 -1.50 4.32
N GLY A 24 5.42 -1.95 3.17
CA GLY A 24 6.22 -1.13 2.26
C GLY A 24 6.49 -1.86 0.96
N TYR A 25 7.29 -1.26 0.09
CA TYR A 25 7.77 -1.93 -1.11
C TYR A 25 9.23 -1.57 -1.38
N ALA A 26 9.87 -2.41 -2.19
CA ALA A 26 11.14 -2.12 -2.82
C ALA A 26 11.06 -2.46 -4.31
N PHE A 27 11.91 -1.85 -5.12
CA PHE A 27 12.02 -2.17 -6.54
C PHE A 27 13.46 -2.10 -7.03
N SER A 28 13.72 -2.80 -8.13
CA SER A 28 14.97 -2.69 -8.88
C SER A 28 14.69 -2.86 -10.37
N PHE A 29 15.58 -2.29 -11.19
CA PHE A 29 15.55 -2.48 -12.63
C PHE A 29 16.28 -3.77 -13.00
N THR A 30 15.78 -4.51 -13.99
CA THR A 30 16.44 -5.74 -14.45
C THR A 30 17.81 -5.46 -15.08
N SER A 31 18.05 -4.22 -15.53
CA SER A 31 19.35 -3.77 -16.02
C SER A 31 20.39 -3.57 -14.91
N ASP A 32 19.95 -3.36 -13.67
CA ASP A 32 20.81 -3.16 -12.51
C ASP A 32 20.13 -3.73 -11.24
N PRO A 33 20.16 -5.06 -11.05
CA PRO A 33 19.41 -5.73 -9.99
C PRO A 33 19.94 -5.45 -8.58
N GLU A 34 21.20 -4.99 -8.45
CA GLU A 34 21.82 -4.65 -7.17
C GLU A 34 21.39 -3.26 -6.66
N ALA A 35 20.90 -2.39 -7.56
CA ALA A 35 20.32 -1.09 -7.21
C ALA A 35 18.90 -1.25 -6.64
N ILE A 36 18.81 -1.47 -5.32
CA ILE A 36 17.54 -1.60 -4.61
C ILE A 36 17.03 -0.22 -4.15
N HIS A 37 15.86 0.15 -4.66
CA HIS A 37 15.15 1.36 -4.27
C HIS A 37 14.01 1.00 -3.30
N MET A 38 14.06 1.52 -2.09
CA MET A 38 13.01 1.30 -1.08
C MET A 38 11.99 2.44 -1.08
N MET A 39 10.75 2.11 -0.71
CA MET A 39 9.67 3.08 -0.50
C MET A 39 10.15 4.22 0.40
N ARG A 40 10.06 5.45 -0.12
CA ARG A 40 10.30 6.67 0.65
C ARG A 40 9.01 7.09 1.35
N ARG A 41 9.13 7.84 2.45
CA ARG A 41 7.96 8.41 3.13
C ARG A 41 7.27 9.36 2.15
N GLY A 42 5.95 9.24 2.04
CA GLY A 42 5.15 10.28 1.39
C GLY A 42 5.28 11.61 2.12
N PRO A 43 4.96 12.73 1.46
CA PRO A 43 4.95 14.03 2.13
C PRO A 43 4.14 13.93 3.41
N ALA A 44 4.76 14.29 4.54
CA ALA A 44 4.02 14.51 5.77
C ALA A 44 3.06 15.67 5.54
N ARG A 45 1.94 15.70 6.27
CA ARG A 45 1.03 16.85 6.28
C ARG A 45 1.88 18.09 6.60
N GLY A 46 2.08 18.95 5.60
CA GLY A 46 2.74 20.23 5.83
C GLY A 46 1.91 21.05 6.82
N PRO A 47 2.53 21.83 7.72
CA PRO A 47 1.78 22.74 8.57
C PRO A 47 0.97 23.70 7.67
N GLY A 48 -0.36 23.60 7.73
CA GLY A 48 -1.28 24.45 6.95
C GLY A 48 -2.15 23.75 5.89
N ALA A 49 -1.97 22.44 5.63
CA ALA A 49 -2.90 21.70 4.77
C ALA A 49 -4.24 21.46 5.52
N GLY A 50 -5.26 22.25 5.16
CA GLY A 50 -6.63 22.10 5.67
C GLY A 50 -7.22 20.70 5.43
N LYS A 51 -8.31 20.37 6.17
CA LYS A 51 -8.98 19.04 6.17
C LYS A 51 -9.39 18.50 4.78
N GLY A 52 -9.33 19.31 3.70
CA GLY A 52 -9.74 18.96 2.32
C GLY A 52 -8.63 18.76 1.28
N HIS A 53 -7.34 18.79 1.64
CA HIS A 53 -6.25 18.56 0.67
C HIS A 53 -5.95 17.06 0.52
N PHE A 54 -6.77 16.41 -0.30
CA PHE A 54 -6.75 14.99 -0.60
C PHE A 54 -5.75 14.64 -1.72
N TRP A 55 -5.25 13.40 -1.75
CA TRP A 55 -4.60 12.83 -2.93
C TRP A 55 -5.68 12.51 -3.96
N PRO A 56 -5.87 13.29 -5.04
CA PRO A 56 -6.99 13.03 -5.92
C PRO A 56 -6.72 11.76 -6.72
N GLN A 57 -7.69 10.83 -6.74
CA GLN A 57 -7.60 9.65 -7.59
C GLN A 57 -7.48 10.01 -9.08
N ASN A 58 -7.92 11.23 -9.50
CA ASN A 58 -7.91 11.73 -10.89
C ASN A 58 -7.86 13.28 -11.04
N GLY A 59 -7.14 14.02 -10.18
CA GLY A 59 -7.12 15.51 -10.18
C GLY A 59 -5.75 16.12 -10.47
N PRO A 60 -5.66 17.42 -10.84
CA PRO A 60 -4.40 18.05 -11.21
C PRO A 60 -3.41 18.08 -10.04
N ARG A 61 -2.14 17.88 -10.39
CA ARG A 61 -0.98 17.85 -9.50
C ARG A 61 -0.84 19.19 -8.76
N MET A 62 -1.14 19.21 -7.47
CA MET A 62 -0.74 20.30 -6.59
C MET A 62 0.33 19.79 -5.62
N GLY A 63 1.58 20.20 -5.87
CA GLY A 63 2.57 20.49 -4.82
C GLY A 63 3.10 19.37 -3.92
N TRP A 64 2.77 18.10 -4.12
CA TRP A 64 3.36 17.01 -3.35
C TRP A 64 4.81 16.78 -3.80
N LYS A 65 5.75 17.52 -3.19
CA LYS A 65 7.17 17.21 -3.31
C LYS A 65 7.51 16.22 -2.21
N TRP A 66 7.96 15.03 -2.61
CA TRP A 66 8.54 14.06 -1.70
C TRP A 66 9.67 14.78 -0.96
N GLU A 67 9.56 14.95 0.36
CA GLU A 67 10.75 15.30 1.13
C GLU A 67 11.68 14.12 0.97
N GLY A 68 12.79 14.37 0.27
CA GLY A 68 13.96 13.52 0.39
C GLY A 68 14.26 13.48 1.88
N GLY A 69 13.91 12.35 2.51
CA GLY A 69 14.31 12.12 3.89
C GLY A 69 15.81 12.36 3.98
N ASP A 70 16.23 12.97 5.08
CA ASP A 70 17.64 13.04 5.42
C ASP A 70 18.28 11.68 5.13
N PRO A 71 19.42 11.61 4.42
CA PRO A 71 20.09 10.34 4.08
C PRO A 71 20.43 9.46 5.31
N GLY A 72 20.17 9.94 6.54
CA GLY A 72 20.27 9.19 7.80
C GLY A 72 18.97 8.65 8.42
N VAL A 73 17.76 8.91 7.87
CA VAL A 73 16.47 8.43 8.45
C VAL A 73 15.68 7.57 7.46
N ALA A 74 16.38 6.84 6.60
CA ALA A 74 15.78 5.82 5.74
C ALA A 74 15.48 4.56 6.58
N ASN A 75 14.36 4.50 7.31
CA ASN A 75 13.78 3.23 7.84
C ASN A 75 12.51 3.32 8.71
N GLN A 76 11.76 4.43 8.74
CA GLN A 76 10.47 4.39 9.45
C GLN A 76 9.46 3.54 8.68
N LYS A 77 9.21 2.33 9.20
CA LYS A 77 8.29 1.36 8.61
C LYS A 77 6.87 1.93 8.58
N THR A 78 6.27 2.05 7.39
CA THR A 78 4.93 2.63 7.24
C THR A 78 3.91 1.71 7.93
N PRO A 79 3.10 2.19 8.90
CA PRO A 79 2.20 1.31 9.64
C PRO A 79 1.13 0.72 8.72
N THR A 80 0.71 -0.51 8.99
CA THR A 80 -0.38 -1.16 8.24
C THR A 80 -1.73 -0.63 8.74
N SER A 81 -2.00 0.63 8.42
CA SER A 81 -3.19 1.39 8.81
C SER A 81 -3.90 1.90 7.56
N LEU A 82 -5.21 1.69 7.46
CA LEU A 82 -6.04 2.14 6.35
C LEU A 82 -7.17 3.01 6.91
N LEU A 83 -7.41 4.14 6.27
CA LEU A 83 -8.56 5.00 6.54
C LEU A 83 -9.41 5.11 5.28
N LEU A 84 -10.71 4.88 5.43
CA LEU A 84 -11.71 5.06 4.38
C LEU A 84 -12.76 6.07 4.82
N THR A 85 -13.31 6.79 3.85
CA THR A 85 -14.40 7.76 4.07
C THR A 85 -15.67 7.05 4.54
N PRO A 86 -16.67 7.78 5.05
CA PRO A 86 -17.98 7.20 5.41
C PRO A 86 -18.69 6.44 4.27
N GLU A 87 -18.37 6.77 3.02
CA GLU A 87 -18.87 6.10 1.81
C GLU A 87 -18.07 4.83 1.46
N GLY A 88 -17.08 4.46 2.28
CA GLY A 88 -16.21 3.31 2.06
C GLY A 88 -15.12 3.52 1.02
N THR A 89 -14.85 4.76 0.62
CA THR A 89 -13.83 5.06 -0.40
C THR A 89 -12.45 5.26 0.21
N PHE A 90 -11.38 4.95 -0.54
CA PHE A 90 -10.00 5.13 -0.07
C PHE A 90 -9.72 6.59 0.28
N HIS A 91 -9.35 6.84 1.54
CA HIS A 91 -8.84 8.15 1.96
C HIS A 91 -7.31 8.15 2.05
N SER A 92 -6.74 7.33 2.94
CA SER A 92 -5.30 7.31 3.16
C SER A 92 -4.81 5.98 3.72
N PHE A 93 -3.49 5.77 3.65
CA PHE A 93 -2.80 4.63 4.22
C PHE A 93 -1.63 5.10 5.09
N GLY A 94 -1.17 4.27 6.02
CA GLY A 94 0.03 4.50 6.79
C GLY A 94 -0.11 5.61 7.83
N TYR A 95 0.96 6.38 8.04
CA TYR A 95 0.97 7.49 8.99
C TYR A 95 -0.14 8.50 8.72
N THR A 96 -0.40 8.82 7.45
CA THR A 96 -1.47 9.75 7.06
C THR A 96 -2.86 9.23 7.45
N ALA A 97 -3.11 7.92 7.39
CA ALA A 97 -4.36 7.33 7.88
C ALA A 97 -4.49 7.47 9.38
N ARG A 98 -3.44 7.10 10.11
CA ARG A 98 -3.41 7.17 11.57
C ARG A 98 -3.59 8.60 12.05
N ASP A 99 -2.74 9.51 11.60
CA ASP A 99 -2.69 10.88 12.09
C ASP A 99 -4.01 11.60 11.75
N TYR A 100 -4.54 11.44 10.53
CA TYR A 100 -5.83 12.04 10.16
C TYR A 100 -6.98 11.52 11.03
N TYR A 101 -7.07 10.20 11.27
CA TYR A 101 -8.16 9.65 12.08
C TYR A 101 -8.12 10.16 13.54
N HIS A 102 -6.93 10.32 14.12
CA HIS A 102 -6.79 10.81 15.49
C HIS A 102 -6.96 12.34 15.60
N ASP A 103 -6.86 13.06 14.48
CA ASP A 103 -7.16 14.49 14.38
C ASP A 103 -8.66 14.79 14.11
N LEU A 104 -9.48 13.77 13.81
CA LEU A 104 -10.92 13.94 13.60
C LEU A 104 -11.64 14.27 14.89
N ASP A 105 -12.70 15.06 14.78
CA ASP A 105 -13.63 15.26 15.89
C ASP A 105 -14.28 13.89 16.25
N PRO A 106 -14.47 13.55 17.53
CA PRO A 106 -14.96 12.22 17.93
C PRO A 106 -16.31 11.82 17.32
N GLU A 107 -17.17 12.80 17.00
CA GLU A 107 -18.43 12.58 16.30
C GLU A 107 -18.23 12.25 14.82
N GLU A 108 -17.31 12.95 14.14
CA GLU A 108 -16.92 12.65 12.76
C GLU A 108 -16.26 11.27 12.68
N ALA A 109 -15.31 10.96 13.58
CA ALA A 109 -14.55 9.72 13.58
C ALA A 109 -15.43 8.46 13.63
N ARG A 110 -16.63 8.54 14.23
CA ARG A 110 -17.60 7.43 14.27
C ARG A 110 -18.12 7.05 12.89
N GLU A 111 -18.10 7.97 11.94
CA GLU A 111 -18.57 7.70 10.59
C GLU A 111 -17.51 7.06 9.69
N TRP A 112 -16.23 7.23 10.01
CA TRP A 112 -15.10 6.78 9.20
C TRP A 112 -14.69 5.33 9.49
N PHE A 113 -14.17 4.63 8.49
CA PHE A 113 -13.64 3.27 8.68
C PHE A 113 -12.13 3.32 8.85
N TYR A 114 -11.68 3.16 10.09
CA TYR A 114 -10.26 3.06 10.43
C TYR A 114 -9.88 1.62 10.77
N PHE A 115 -8.87 1.08 10.10
CA PHE A 115 -8.35 -0.26 10.31
C PHE A 115 -6.86 -0.22 10.64
N GLU A 116 -6.45 -0.93 11.69
CA GLU A 116 -5.04 -1.14 12.04
C GLU A 116 -4.72 -2.63 12.15
N LYS A 117 -3.49 -3.01 11.76
CA LYS A 117 -2.96 -4.37 11.92
C LYS A 117 -3.91 -5.45 11.35
N PHE A 118 -4.73 -5.09 10.37
CA PHE A 118 -5.83 -5.92 9.88
C PHE A 118 -5.35 -7.19 9.17
N LYS A 119 -4.07 -7.27 8.76
CA LYS A 119 -3.43 -8.52 8.30
C LYS A 119 -3.47 -9.64 9.35
N MET A 120 -3.49 -9.33 10.65
CA MET A 120 -3.61 -10.38 11.68
C MET A 120 -4.93 -11.12 11.59
N LYS A 121 -6.01 -10.46 11.19
CA LYS A 121 -7.34 -11.06 11.19
C LYS A 121 -7.43 -12.24 10.22
N ILE A 122 -6.79 -12.16 9.06
CA ILE A 122 -6.76 -13.28 8.09
C ILE A 122 -5.83 -14.43 8.53
N HIS A 123 -4.85 -14.16 9.39
CA HIS A 123 -4.01 -15.21 9.97
C HIS A 123 -4.73 -15.96 11.10
N SER A 124 -5.47 -15.24 11.95
CA SER A 124 -6.14 -15.82 13.11
C SER A 124 -7.53 -16.41 12.80
N THR A 125 -8.08 -16.17 11.60
CA THR A 125 -9.38 -16.73 11.18
C THR A 125 -9.21 -18.13 10.61
N SER A 126 -9.78 -19.13 11.28
CA SER A 126 -9.75 -20.54 10.86
C SER A 126 -10.49 -20.77 9.53
N ASP A 127 -11.59 -20.06 9.32
CA ASP A 127 -12.49 -20.19 8.17
C ASP A 127 -12.48 -18.91 7.31
N LEU A 128 -11.30 -18.55 6.81
CA LEU A 128 -11.16 -17.42 5.89
C LEU A 128 -11.90 -17.71 4.57
N THR A 129 -12.82 -16.82 4.21
CA THR A 129 -13.57 -16.89 2.94
C THR A 129 -13.57 -15.53 2.25
N MET A 130 -14.00 -15.50 0.98
CA MET A 130 -14.16 -14.22 0.25
C MET A 130 -15.29 -13.33 0.83
N LYS A 131 -16.12 -13.88 1.72
CA LYS A 131 -17.18 -13.15 2.43
C LYS A 131 -16.75 -12.67 3.82
N THR A 132 -15.51 -12.96 4.23
CA THR A 132 -15.00 -12.52 5.53
C THR A 132 -15.05 -11.00 5.62
N GLU A 133 -15.59 -10.49 6.72
CA GLU A 133 -15.64 -9.06 7.02
C GLU A 133 -14.59 -8.69 8.06
N LEU A 134 -14.12 -7.45 8.00
CA LEU A 134 -13.30 -6.81 9.01
C LEU A 134 -14.12 -5.77 9.74
N GLU A 135 -13.88 -5.66 11.04
CA GLU A 135 -14.45 -4.62 11.89
C GLU A 135 -13.47 -3.45 11.97
N ALA A 136 -13.95 -2.25 11.65
CA ALA A 136 -13.21 -1.01 11.85
C ALA A 136 -13.25 -0.60 13.33
N VAL A 137 -12.43 0.37 13.73
CA VAL A 137 -12.35 0.84 15.13
C VAL A 137 -13.71 1.36 15.66
N ASN A 138 -14.57 1.88 14.79
CA ASN A 138 -15.93 2.32 15.14
C ASN A 138 -16.95 1.17 15.27
N GLY A 139 -16.54 -0.09 15.10
CA GLY A 139 -17.42 -1.27 15.14
C GLY A 139 -18.19 -1.54 13.84
N LYS A 140 -18.11 -0.66 12.83
CA LYS A 140 -18.70 -0.90 11.51
C LYS A 140 -17.90 -1.97 10.77
N LYS A 141 -18.58 -2.75 9.92
CA LYS A 141 -17.96 -3.85 9.15
C LYS A 141 -17.77 -3.48 7.68
N MET A 142 -16.75 -4.07 7.08
CA MET A 142 -16.46 -3.97 5.65
C MET A 142 -15.91 -5.29 5.11
N PRO A 143 -16.18 -5.66 3.85
CA PRO A 143 -15.55 -6.83 3.24
C PRO A 143 -14.03 -6.78 3.35
N ALA A 144 -13.43 -7.85 3.88
CA ALA A 144 -11.98 -7.93 4.05
C ALA A 144 -11.27 -7.77 2.70
N LEU A 145 -11.85 -8.33 1.63
CA LEU A 145 -11.28 -8.25 0.29
C LEU A 145 -11.11 -6.80 -0.16
N GLU A 146 -12.08 -5.93 0.12
CA GLU A 146 -12.03 -4.51 -0.23
C GLU A 146 -10.95 -3.76 0.55
N VAL A 147 -10.87 -3.99 1.86
CA VAL A 147 -9.85 -3.38 2.73
C VAL A 147 -8.44 -3.72 2.24
N PHE A 148 -8.18 -4.98 1.91
CA PHE A 148 -6.88 -5.41 1.38
C PHE A 148 -6.63 -4.88 -0.03
N ALA A 149 -7.64 -4.87 -0.91
CA ALA A 149 -7.52 -4.32 -2.25
C ALA A 149 -7.19 -2.81 -2.24
N HIS A 150 -7.80 -2.05 -1.34
CA HIS A 150 -7.46 -0.63 -1.14
C HIS A 150 -6.00 -0.44 -0.74
N ALA A 151 -5.50 -1.24 0.21
CA ALA A 151 -4.11 -1.17 0.65
C ALA A 151 -3.11 -1.57 -0.45
N LEU A 152 -3.37 -2.65 -1.18
CA LEU A 152 -2.52 -3.10 -2.29
C LEU A 152 -2.54 -2.09 -3.46
N ARG A 153 -3.70 -1.50 -3.74
CA ARG A 153 -3.85 -0.43 -4.75
C ARG A 153 -3.04 0.81 -4.39
N PHE A 154 -3.00 1.19 -3.11
CA PHE A 154 -2.13 2.28 -2.63
C PHE A 154 -0.66 1.99 -2.96
N PHE A 155 -0.14 0.82 -2.60
CA PHE A 155 1.26 0.48 -2.89
C PHE A 155 1.55 0.43 -4.38
N LYS A 156 0.63 -0.13 -5.18
CA LYS A 156 0.76 -0.15 -6.64
C LYS A 156 0.88 1.26 -7.21
N GLN A 157 -0.04 2.16 -6.84
CA GLN A 157 -0.04 3.54 -7.32
C GLN A 157 1.21 4.30 -6.88
N HIS A 158 1.60 4.15 -5.60
CA HIS A 158 2.78 4.82 -5.05
C HIS A 158 4.07 4.34 -5.73
N ALA A 159 4.25 3.03 -5.91
CA ALA A 159 5.41 2.47 -6.58
C ALA A 159 5.49 2.90 -8.05
N VAL A 160 4.36 2.88 -8.77
CA VAL A 160 4.30 3.36 -10.16
C VAL A 160 4.63 4.85 -10.25
N GLN A 161 4.20 5.66 -9.28
CA GLN A 161 4.52 7.09 -9.26
C GLN A 161 6.02 7.32 -9.04
N GLU A 162 6.62 6.67 -8.05
CA GLU A 162 8.07 6.76 -7.79
C GLU A 162 8.90 6.29 -9.00
N LEU A 163 8.47 5.21 -9.66
CA LEU A 163 9.11 4.71 -10.89
C LEU A 163 9.05 5.72 -12.02
N LYS A 164 7.91 6.40 -12.22
CA LYS A 164 7.77 7.45 -13.23
C LYS A 164 8.63 8.68 -12.92
N ASP A 165 8.78 9.02 -11.65
CA ASP A 165 9.60 10.15 -11.22
C ASP A 165 11.10 9.87 -11.45
N GLN A 166 11.54 8.61 -11.27
CA GLN A 166 12.93 8.20 -11.53
C GLN A 166 13.21 7.87 -13.00
N CYS A 167 12.23 7.36 -13.73
CA CYS A 167 12.32 6.99 -15.13
C CYS A 167 11.03 7.37 -15.87
N PRO A 168 10.94 8.61 -16.40
CA PRO A 168 9.75 9.07 -17.12
C PRO A 168 9.41 8.23 -18.36
N SER A 169 10.39 7.55 -18.93
CA SER A 169 10.27 6.67 -20.10
C SER A 169 9.94 5.21 -19.75
N LEU A 170 9.46 4.92 -18.53
CA LEU A 170 9.11 3.56 -18.12
C LEU A 170 8.18 2.92 -19.17
N PRO A 171 8.51 1.73 -19.73
CA PRO A 171 7.64 1.08 -20.71
C PRO A 171 6.27 0.70 -20.11
N GLU A 172 5.30 0.43 -20.99
CA GLU A 172 3.87 0.21 -20.72
C GLU A 172 3.52 -0.87 -19.65
N ARG A 173 2.21 -1.12 -19.45
CA ARG A 173 1.57 -1.96 -18.41
C ARG A 173 2.27 -3.27 -18.02
N ASP A 174 3.08 -3.87 -18.90
CA ASP A 174 3.75 -5.16 -18.70
C ASP A 174 5.23 -5.05 -18.27
N ALA A 175 5.77 -3.83 -18.16
CA ALA A 175 7.17 -3.60 -17.77
C ALA A 175 7.46 -3.97 -16.30
N ILE A 176 6.43 -4.08 -15.45
CA ILE A 176 6.58 -4.31 -14.01
C ILE A 176 6.17 -5.72 -13.64
N ARG A 177 7.09 -6.44 -12.99
CA ARG A 177 6.82 -7.71 -12.30
C ARG A 177 6.50 -7.44 -10.83
N TRP A 178 5.24 -7.66 -10.46
CA TRP A 178 4.78 -7.52 -9.08
C TRP A 178 5.05 -8.80 -8.28
N VAL A 179 5.64 -8.64 -7.10
CA VAL A 179 5.84 -9.68 -6.10
C VAL A 179 5.15 -9.22 -4.83
N LEU A 180 4.24 -10.03 -4.30
CA LEU A 180 3.58 -9.78 -3.02
C LEU A 180 4.06 -10.80 -2.00
N THR A 181 4.65 -10.34 -0.90
CA THR A 181 5.10 -11.25 0.16
C THR A 181 3.91 -11.77 0.95
N VAL A 182 3.89 -13.08 1.17
CA VAL A 182 2.94 -13.74 2.07
C VAL A 182 3.70 -14.62 3.06
N PRO A 183 3.32 -14.66 4.35
CA PRO A 183 3.98 -15.52 5.33
C PRO A 183 3.95 -16.99 4.90
N ALA A 184 5.07 -17.70 5.09
CA ALA A 184 5.19 -19.11 4.70
C ALA A 184 4.17 -20.01 5.42
N ILE A 185 3.77 -19.64 6.65
CA ILE A 185 2.86 -20.43 7.51
C ILE A 185 1.41 -20.39 7.05
N TRP A 186 1.07 -19.50 6.11
CA TRP A 186 -0.30 -19.34 5.67
C TRP A 186 -0.79 -20.52 4.84
N LYS A 187 -2.00 -20.97 5.15
CA LYS A 187 -2.73 -21.99 4.39
C LYS A 187 -3.06 -21.47 2.98
N GLN A 188 -3.29 -22.39 2.05
CA GLN A 188 -3.62 -22.08 0.66
C GLN A 188 -4.79 -21.09 0.49
N PRO A 189 -5.89 -21.14 1.28
CA PRO A 189 -6.97 -20.16 1.18
C PRO A 189 -6.53 -18.72 1.44
N ALA A 190 -5.63 -18.48 2.40
CA ALA A 190 -5.11 -17.13 2.68
C ALA A 190 -4.21 -16.61 1.56
N LYS A 191 -3.44 -17.50 0.92
CA LYS A 191 -2.66 -17.15 -0.28
C LYS A 191 -3.57 -16.80 -1.46
N GLN A 192 -4.65 -17.56 -1.66
CA GLN A 192 -5.63 -17.26 -2.70
C GLN A 192 -6.37 -15.94 -2.40
N PHE A 193 -6.76 -15.71 -1.15
CA PHE A 193 -7.40 -14.46 -0.72
C PHE A 193 -6.54 -13.24 -1.07
N MET A 194 -5.24 -13.25 -0.76
CA MET A 194 -4.35 -12.14 -1.14
C MET A 194 -4.20 -11.98 -2.64
N ARG A 195 -4.24 -13.09 -3.39
CA ARG A 195 -4.20 -13.06 -4.85
C ARG A 195 -5.45 -12.36 -5.39
N GLU A 196 -6.64 -12.73 -4.91
CA GLU A 196 -7.89 -12.06 -5.29
C GLU A 196 -7.87 -10.57 -4.91
N ALA A 197 -7.35 -10.22 -3.73
CA ALA A 197 -7.23 -8.83 -3.31
C ALA A 197 -6.28 -7.99 -4.20
N ALA A 198 -5.35 -8.65 -4.89
CA ALA A 198 -4.34 -8.01 -5.73
C ALA A 198 -4.78 -7.81 -7.19
N TYR A 199 -5.83 -8.51 -7.64
CA TYR A 199 -6.39 -8.40 -8.99
C TYR A 199 -7.30 -7.16 -9.11
#